data_AF-A0A7S1F2C7-F1
#
_entry.id   AF-A0A7S1F2C7-F1
#
_cell.length_a   1.000
_cell.length_b   1.000
_cell.length_c   1.000
_cell.angle_alpha   90.00
_cell.angle_beta   90.00
_cell.angle_gamma   90.00
#
_symmetry.space_group_name_H-M   'P 1'
#
loop_
_entity.id
_entity.type
_entity.pdbx_description
1 polymer ?
#
loop_
_entity_poly.entity_id
_entity_poly.type
_entity_poly.pdbx_seq_one_letter_code
_entity_poly.pdbx_strand_id
1 'polypeptide(L)'
;MDILSIPWCAPCIPGRDSWEANCLTRDPGRGRFSATAEDTDAESEPPRADEPRTRRVRMSSSTSYNSGERSQSESDGTGRREKSASRRSSWRSGTDVDVPLPRSSRRHVLDEVTLRENGLRIDFDTGSDSVTKYFMHKPLGAIFHPRSPFLIESFGFNSYASEEGVEAGWSIIRVGETAIEADKHWGSLDKLLEKSLQPLPSWPLAVEFKTKAGVKTVSFSKQPLGMLFPREVPIEIKGFAPDSYAKGVGVQEGWIISKIGNVSVEGQNFRRVLNLLTTGLSPFETMPGCVTADSPRPGEQRRPSSSSKQRAQLQ
;
A
#
# COMPACT_ATOMS: atom_id res chain seq x y z
N MET A 1 34.90 2.03 5.02
CA MET A 1 33.52 1.65 5.37
C MET A 1 32.66 2.87 5.10
N ASP A 2 31.91 2.86 4.01
CA ASP A 2 31.15 4.02 3.56
C ASP A 2 29.91 4.18 4.43
N ILE A 3 30.03 5.01 5.48
CA ILE A 3 28.89 5.43 6.30
C ILE A 3 28.10 6.41 5.43
N LEU A 4 27.00 5.92 4.89
CA LEU A 4 26.11 6.75 4.13
C LEU A 4 25.27 7.56 5.10
N SER A 5 25.74 8.79 5.33
CA SER A 5 24.79 9.88 5.43
C SER A 5 24.15 9.95 4.05
N ILE A 6 22.95 9.39 3.89
CA ILE A 6 22.18 9.59 2.67
C ILE A 6 21.70 11.05 2.79
N PRO A 7 22.32 12.04 2.10
CA PRO A 7 21.59 13.26 1.84
C PRO A 7 20.34 12.79 1.13
N TRP A 8 19.18 13.15 1.65
CA TRP A 8 17.88 12.82 1.08
C TRP A 8 17.74 13.49 -0.29
N CYS A 9 18.46 12.99 -1.28
CA CYS A 9 18.08 13.08 -2.68
C CYS A 9 17.19 11.88 -2.90
N ALA A 10 15.90 12.14 -3.14
CA ALA A 10 15.09 11.17 -3.85
C ALA A 10 15.88 10.76 -5.11
N PRO A 11 16.04 9.46 -5.42
CA PRO A 11 16.42 9.13 -6.78
C PRO A 11 15.32 9.69 -7.67
N CYS A 12 15.65 10.67 -8.51
CA CYS A 12 14.84 11.02 -9.66
C CYS A 12 14.54 9.70 -10.38
N ILE A 13 13.33 9.16 -10.21
CA ILE A 13 12.81 8.10 -11.05
C ILE A 13 12.58 8.77 -12.40
N PRO A 14 13.33 8.46 -13.46
CA PRO A 14 12.93 8.87 -14.79
C PRO A 14 11.76 7.96 -15.18
N GLY A 15 10.57 8.55 -15.32
CA GLY A 15 9.39 7.84 -15.82
C GLY A 15 8.31 7.59 -14.77
N ARG A 16 7.53 8.63 -14.47
CA ARG A 16 6.11 8.47 -14.13
C ARG A 16 5.33 9.57 -14.83
N ASP A 17 5.42 9.55 -16.15
CA ASP A 17 4.56 10.36 -17.01
C ASP A 17 3.16 9.73 -17.04
N SER A 18 2.17 10.59 -16.81
CA SER A 18 0.89 10.65 -17.52
C SER A 18 0.38 9.34 -18.13
N TRP A 19 -0.65 8.75 -17.51
CA TRP A 19 -1.47 7.70 -18.12
C TRP A 19 -2.62 8.26 -19.00
N GLU A 20 -2.57 9.53 -19.39
CA GLU A 20 -3.44 10.06 -20.45
C GLU A 20 -2.68 10.24 -21.77
N ALA A 21 -3.35 9.81 -22.84
CA ALA A 21 -3.09 10.03 -24.26
C ALA A 21 -2.03 9.16 -24.96
N ASN A 22 -2.45 8.01 -25.50
CA ASN A 22 -2.22 7.73 -26.91
C ASN A 22 -3.24 6.73 -27.50
N CYS A 23 -4.42 7.23 -27.86
CA CYS A 23 -5.22 6.66 -28.93
C CYS A 23 -4.97 7.51 -30.18
N LEU A 24 -4.61 6.83 -31.28
CA LEU A 24 -4.63 7.34 -32.66
C LEU A 24 -3.68 8.49 -33.00
N THR A 25 -2.51 8.17 -33.56
CA THR A 25 -2.19 8.63 -34.92
C THR A 25 -1.19 7.68 -35.58
N ARG A 26 -1.53 7.34 -36.81
CA ARG A 26 -0.84 6.50 -37.77
C ARG A 26 -0.06 7.46 -38.66
N ASP A 27 1.26 7.35 -38.75
CA ASP A 27 2.03 8.03 -39.80
C ASP A 27 3.06 7.06 -40.41
N PRO A 28 2.96 6.72 -41.71
CA PRO A 28 3.88 5.83 -42.39
C PRO A 28 4.98 6.65 -43.08
N GLY A 29 6.25 6.44 -42.71
CA GLY A 29 7.33 7.21 -43.34
C GLY A 29 8.73 6.61 -43.21
N ARG A 30 9.18 6.01 -44.34
CA ARG A 30 10.58 5.86 -44.80
C ARG A 30 11.44 4.76 -44.18
N GLY A 31 11.51 3.64 -44.91
CA GLY A 31 12.68 2.77 -45.01
C GLY A 31 12.82 2.26 -46.44
N ARG A 32 13.66 2.94 -47.22
CA ARG A 32 13.96 2.70 -48.64
C ARG A 32 14.96 1.54 -48.76
N PHE A 33 14.57 0.42 -49.35
CA PHE A 33 15.50 -0.54 -49.94
C PHE A 33 14.97 -0.98 -51.30
N SER A 34 15.81 -0.81 -52.31
CA SER A 34 15.60 -1.22 -53.69
C SER A 34 16.14 -2.63 -53.86
N ALA A 35 15.32 -3.57 -54.34
CA ALA A 35 15.78 -4.77 -55.04
C ALA A 35 14.63 -5.34 -55.89
N THR A 36 14.83 -5.27 -57.20
CA THR A 36 14.46 -6.20 -58.28
C THR A 36 13.13 -6.95 -58.24
N ALA A 37 12.39 -6.74 -59.33
CA ALA A 37 11.20 -7.45 -59.78
C ALA A 37 11.36 -8.97 -59.84
N GLU A 38 10.27 -9.68 -59.55
CA GLU A 38 9.79 -10.84 -60.30
C GLU A 38 8.29 -11.02 -60.04
N ASP A 39 7.55 -11.16 -61.14
CA ASP A 39 6.11 -11.40 -61.23
C ASP A 39 5.71 -12.74 -60.58
N THR A 40 4.55 -12.79 -59.95
CA THR A 40 3.60 -13.93 -60.08
C THR A 40 2.28 -13.61 -59.38
N ASP A 41 1.23 -13.59 -60.20
CA ASP A 41 -0.18 -13.59 -59.82
C ASP A 41 -0.55 -14.85 -59.02
N ALA A 42 -1.29 -14.69 -57.93
CA ALA A 42 -2.21 -15.71 -57.41
C ALA A 42 -3.20 -15.08 -56.42
N GLU A 43 -4.41 -14.85 -56.90
CA GLU A 43 -5.62 -14.75 -56.08
C GLU A 43 -5.75 -15.99 -55.19
N SER A 44 -6.03 -15.79 -53.91
CA SER A 44 -6.56 -16.84 -53.04
C SER A 44 -7.46 -16.19 -51.99
N GLU A 45 -8.76 -16.22 -52.28
CA GLU A 45 -9.82 -15.92 -51.31
C GLU A 45 -9.72 -16.85 -50.09
N PRO A 46 -9.88 -16.35 -48.86
CA PRO A 46 -10.03 -17.22 -47.70
C PRO A 46 -11.47 -17.78 -47.63
N PRO A 47 -11.65 -19.07 -47.31
CA PRO A 47 -12.97 -19.67 -47.15
C PRO A 47 -13.69 -19.11 -45.92
N ARG A 48 -14.95 -18.73 -46.13
CA ARG A 48 -15.92 -18.39 -45.08
C ARG A 48 -16.12 -19.60 -44.17
N ALA A 49 -15.79 -19.45 -42.88
CA ALA A 49 -16.16 -20.42 -41.87
C ALA A 49 -17.62 -20.22 -41.45
N ASP A 50 -18.37 -21.32 -41.50
CA ASP A 50 -19.78 -21.44 -41.13
C ASP A 50 -20.05 -21.07 -39.66
N GLU A 51 -21.07 -20.24 -39.44
CA GLU A 51 -21.68 -20.01 -38.13
C GLU A 51 -22.50 -21.23 -37.69
N PRO A 52 -22.28 -21.78 -36.47
CA PRO A 52 -23.21 -22.74 -35.91
C PRO A 52 -24.46 -22.04 -35.35
N ARG A 53 -25.60 -22.33 -36.00
CA ARG A 53 -26.96 -22.08 -35.51
C ARG A 53 -27.12 -22.49 -34.04
N THR A 54 -27.31 -21.52 -33.15
CA THR A 54 -27.70 -21.79 -31.77
C THR A 54 -29.17 -22.19 -31.70
N ARG A 55 -29.38 -23.44 -31.29
CA ARG A 55 -30.68 -24.07 -31.08
C ARG A 55 -31.29 -23.51 -29.79
N ARG A 56 -32.40 -22.79 -29.93
CA ARG A 56 -33.23 -22.28 -28.82
C ARG A 56 -33.81 -23.46 -28.05
N VAL A 57 -33.29 -23.75 -26.86
CA VAL A 57 -33.90 -24.69 -25.90
C VAL A 57 -34.68 -23.87 -24.88
N ARG A 58 -36.00 -24.05 -24.90
CA ARG A 58 -36.90 -23.69 -23.81
C ARG A 58 -36.50 -24.51 -22.58
N MET A 59 -36.16 -23.86 -21.47
CA MET A 59 -36.18 -24.53 -20.17
C MET A 59 -37.46 -24.15 -19.44
N SER A 60 -38.31 -25.17 -19.33
CA SER A 60 -39.50 -25.19 -18.50
C SER A 60 -39.09 -25.28 -17.03
N SER A 61 -39.86 -24.59 -16.22
CA SER A 61 -39.97 -24.69 -14.77
C SER A 61 -40.26 -26.12 -14.30
N SER A 62 -39.53 -26.55 -13.27
CA SER A 62 -40.01 -27.57 -12.33
C SER A 62 -39.20 -27.58 -11.03
N THR A 63 -39.93 -27.27 -9.97
CA THR A 63 -39.73 -27.53 -8.55
C THR A 63 -39.18 -28.94 -8.27
N SER A 64 -38.27 -29.08 -7.30
CA SER A 64 -38.35 -30.15 -6.29
C SER A 64 -37.34 -29.94 -5.17
N TYR A 65 -37.85 -30.05 -3.95
CA TYR A 65 -37.14 -30.29 -2.70
C TYR A 65 -36.31 -31.56 -2.80
N ASN A 66 -35.13 -31.59 -2.18
CA ASN A 66 -34.54 -32.85 -1.74
C ASN A 66 -33.82 -32.66 -0.40
N SER A 67 -34.45 -33.18 0.65
CA SER A 67 -33.90 -33.50 1.95
C SER A 67 -32.99 -34.72 1.82
N GLY A 68 -31.75 -34.61 2.28
CA GLY A 68 -30.77 -35.69 2.27
C GLY A 68 -30.08 -35.81 3.63
N GLU A 69 -30.62 -36.68 4.46
CA GLU A 69 -29.99 -37.28 5.63
C GLU A 69 -28.71 -38.03 5.24
N ARG A 70 -27.62 -37.91 6.01
CA ARG A 70 -26.58 -38.96 6.05
C ARG A 70 -25.80 -39.01 7.37
N SER A 71 -26.24 -39.95 8.18
CA SER A 71 -25.51 -41.00 8.89
C SER A 71 -24.17 -40.70 9.60
N GLN A 72 -24.26 -40.91 10.90
CA GLN A 72 -23.29 -41.46 11.85
C GLN A 72 -22.24 -42.42 11.27
N SER A 73 -21.02 -42.33 11.79
CA SER A 73 -20.13 -43.48 11.97
C SER A 73 -19.27 -43.28 13.21
N GLU A 74 -19.62 -44.02 14.25
CA GLU A 74 -18.79 -44.37 15.40
C GLU A 74 -17.56 -45.17 14.93
N SER A 75 -16.41 -44.96 15.58
CA SER A 75 -15.42 -46.04 15.72
C SER A 75 -14.66 -45.91 17.03
N ASP A 76 -15.01 -46.83 17.92
CA ASP A 76 -14.27 -47.19 19.13
C ASP A 76 -12.89 -47.78 18.77
N GLY A 77 -11.88 -47.38 19.54
CA GLY A 77 -10.52 -47.90 19.45
C GLY A 77 -9.90 -48.02 20.83
N THR A 78 -10.20 -49.14 21.50
CA THR A 78 -9.71 -49.51 22.83
C THR A 78 -8.20 -49.78 22.88
N GLY A 79 -7.53 -49.18 23.87
CA GLY A 79 -6.65 -49.92 24.79
C GLY A 79 -5.17 -50.04 24.44
N ARG A 80 -4.31 -49.33 25.21
CA ARG A 80 -3.12 -49.97 25.79
C ARG A 80 -2.71 -49.33 27.12
N ARG A 81 -2.50 -50.22 28.07
CA ARG A 81 -2.28 -50.06 29.51
C ARG A 81 -0.83 -50.39 29.81
N GLU A 82 -0.10 -49.50 30.50
CA GLU A 82 1.11 -49.79 31.29
C GLU A 82 1.34 -48.61 32.27
N LYS A 83 0.94 -48.76 33.54
CA LYS A 83 1.79 -49.11 34.71
C LYS A 83 2.94 -48.13 34.94
N SER A 84 2.75 -47.11 35.79
CA SER A 84 3.04 -47.13 37.24
C SER A 84 4.50 -46.81 37.61
N ALA A 85 4.75 -45.56 38.03
CA ALA A 85 5.72 -45.17 39.06
C ALA A 85 5.46 -43.70 39.45
N SER A 86 4.56 -43.42 40.39
CA SER A 86 4.88 -43.20 41.81
C SER A 86 6.14 -42.33 42.05
N ARG A 87 5.99 -41.02 41.88
CA ARG A 87 6.75 -40.02 42.65
C ARG A 87 5.78 -38.94 43.13
N ARG A 88 5.32 -39.12 44.37
CA ARG A 88 4.69 -38.06 45.18
C ARG A 88 5.73 -36.97 45.42
N SER A 89 5.60 -35.84 44.76
CA SER A 89 6.17 -34.59 45.24
C SER A 89 5.01 -33.65 45.55
N SER A 90 4.80 -33.47 46.84
CA SER A 90 4.06 -32.41 47.51
C SER A 90 4.24 -31.06 46.80
N TRP A 91 3.25 -30.67 45.99
CA TRP A 91 3.11 -29.29 45.54
C TRP A 91 2.21 -28.56 46.52
N ARG A 92 2.84 -27.65 47.25
CA ARG A 92 2.22 -26.73 48.21
C ARG A 92 1.16 -25.91 47.49
N SER A 93 0.04 -25.73 48.18
CA SER A 93 -0.99 -24.73 47.93
C SER A 93 -0.33 -23.34 47.87
N GLY A 94 0.05 -22.93 46.66
CA GLY A 94 0.52 -21.60 46.34
C GLY A 94 -0.68 -20.81 45.83
N THR A 95 -0.97 -19.71 46.52
CA THR A 95 -1.98 -18.70 46.20
C THR A 95 -2.14 -18.49 44.69
N ASP A 96 -3.38 -18.64 44.20
CA ASP A 96 -3.85 -18.08 42.94
C ASP A 96 -3.54 -16.58 42.95
N VAL A 97 -2.44 -16.21 42.30
CA VAL A 97 -2.17 -14.83 41.95
C VAL A 97 -2.80 -14.68 40.57
N ASP A 98 -3.98 -14.07 40.52
CA ASP A 98 -4.60 -13.59 39.28
C ASP A 98 -3.55 -12.79 38.49
N VAL A 99 -2.89 -13.45 37.53
CA VAL A 99 -1.96 -12.79 36.61
C VAL A 99 -2.85 -12.06 35.61
N PRO A 100 -2.93 -10.72 35.65
CA PRO A 100 -3.74 -9.99 34.68
C PRO A 100 -3.17 -10.26 33.31
N LEU A 101 -3.97 -10.88 32.43
CA LEU A 101 -3.56 -11.12 31.05
C LEU A 101 -3.02 -9.81 30.45
N PRO A 102 -1.86 -9.84 29.78
CA PRO A 102 -1.33 -8.66 29.12
C PRO A 102 -2.39 -8.15 28.14
N ARG A 103 -2.77 -6.88 28.31
CA ARG A 103 -3.69 -6.14 27.43
C ARG A 103 -3.05 -5.97 26.05
N SER A 104 -2.88 -7.04 25.31
CA SER A 104 -2.55 -6.99 23.89
C SER A 104 -3.68 -6.27 23.18
N SER A 105 -3.35 -5.13 22.57
CA SER A 105 -4.26 -4.34 21.75
C SER A 105 -5.38 -3.67 22.54
N ARG A 106 -5.01 -2.86 23.54
CA ARG A 106 -5.77 -1.67 23.88
C ARG A 106 -5.72 -0.74 22.65
N ARG A 107 -6.50 -1.04 21.61
CA ARG A 107 -6.87 -0.03 20.61
C ARG A 107 -7.34 1.14 21.43
N HIS A 108 -6.75 2.31 21.22
CA HIS A 108 -7.28 3.52 21.80
C HIS A 108 -8.73 3.59 21.34
N VAL A 109 -9.67 3.27 22.24
CA VAL A 109 -11.09 3.52 22.03
C VAL A 109 -11.19 5.03 22.11
N LEU A 110 -10.83 5.69 21.01
CA LEU A 110 -11.27 7.05 20.75
C LEU A 110 -12.79 6.98 20.87
N ASP A 111 -13.33 7.85 21.70
CA ASP A 111 -14.76 7.94 21.91
C ASP A 111 -15.40 8.14 20.53
N GLU A 112 -16.42 7.36 20.19
CA GLU A 112 -17.09 7.45 18.88
C GLU A 112 -17.53 8.89 18.57
N VAL A 113 -17.86 9.66 19.61
CA VAL A 113 -18.19 11.08 19.50
C VAL A 113 -17.03 11.87 18.89
N THR A 114 -15.81 11.69 19.39
CA THR A 114 -14.63 12.43 18.90
C THR A 114 -14.27 12.08 17.46
N LEU A 115 -14.51 10.83 17.04
CA LEU A 115 -14.32 10.40 15.64
C LEU A 115 -15.35 11.06 14.72
N ARG A 116 -16.61 11.13 15.15
CA ARG A 116 -17.67 11.76 14.35
C ARG A 116 -17.44 13.26 14.16
N GLU A 117 -16.87 13.93 15.16
CA GLU A 117 -16.64 15.38 15.12
C GLU A 117 -15.41 15.77 14.30
N ASN A 118 -14.34 14.97 14.31
CA ASN A 118 -13.05 15.39 13.75
C ASN A 118 -12.63 14.68 12.47
N GLY A 119 -13.26 13.57 12.10
CA GLY A 119 -12.86 12.83 10.90
C GLY A 119 -13.77 12.99 9.71
N LEU A 120 -13.19 12.62 8.57
CA LEU A 120 -13.92 12.50 7.33
C LEU A 120 -14.77 11.24 7.36
N ARG A 121 -16.09 11.42 7.42
CA ARG A 121 -17.07 10.36 7.18
C ARG A 121 -16.94 9.84 5.75
N ILE A 122 -16.86 8.52 5.58
CA ILE A 122 -17.01 7.87 4.28
C ILE A 122 -17.95 6.67 4.48
N ASP A 123 -18.99 6.60 3.67
CA ASP A 123 -19.90 5.46 3.66
C ASP A 123 -19.50 4.55 2.49
N PHE A 124 -19.40 3.26 2.79
CA PHE A 124 -19.08 2.20 1.84
C PHE A 124 -20.27 1.28 1.64
N ASP A 125 -20.48 0.81 0.41
CA ASP A 125 -21.31 -0.34 0.10
C ASP A 125 -20.43 -1.60 0.07
N THR A 126 -20.81 -2.57 0.89
CA THR A 126 -20.13 -3.86 1.06
C THR A 126 -20.67 -4.94 0.13
N GLY A 127 -21.73 -4.64 -0.64
CA GLY A 127 -22.47 -5.56 -1.49
C GLY A 127 -23.66 -6.23 -0.79
N SER A 128 -23.63 -6.35 0.54
CA SER A 128 -24.80 -6.78 1.35
C SER A 128 -25.43 -5.62 2.11
N ASP A 129 -24.58 -4.75 2.67
CA ASP A 129 -24.98 -3.66 3.57
C ASP A 129 -24.14 -2.40 3.32
N SER A 130 -24.52 -1.31 3.99
CA SER A 130 -23.70 -0.10 4.04
C SER A 130 -22.98 0.03 5.37
N VAL A 131 -21.70 0.41 5.33
CA VAL A 131 -20.86 0.62 6.52
C VAL A 131 -20.29 2.03 6.48
N THR A 132 -20.45 2.77 7.58
CA THR A 132 -19.84 4.10 7.75
C THR A 132 -18.53 3.99 8.51
N LYS A 133 -17.48 4.66 8.01
CA LYS A 133 -16.19 4.82 8.70
C LYS A 133 -15.85 6.30 8.81
N TYR A 134 -15.07 6.65 9.82
CA TYR A 134 -14.58 8.00 10.06
C TYR A 134 -13.05 8.00 10.01
N PHE A 135 -12.48 8.69 9.02
CA PHE A 135 -11.03 8.72 8.80
C PHE A 135 -10.42 9.98 9.41
N MET A 136 -9.40 9.79 10.25
CA MET A 136 -8.68 10.89 10.90
C MET A 136 -7.39 11.29 10.17
N HIS A 137 -6.96 10.53 9.17
CA HIS A 137 -5.64 10.70 8.55
C HIS A 137 -5.68 10.58 7.03
N LYS A 138 -4.66 11.16 6.38
CA LYS A 138 -4.37 11.03 4.94
C LYS A 138 -3.00 10.37 4.69
N PRO A 139 -2.75 9.76 3.52
CA PRO A 139 -3.74 9.33 2.54
C PRO A 139 -4.53 8.11 3.05
N LEU A 140 -5.66 7.79 2.41
CA LEU A 140 -6.40 6.54 2.70
C LEU A 140 -5.58 5.29 2.32
N GLY A 141 -4.78 5.39 1.25
CA GLY A 141 -3.99 4.27 0.73
C GLY A 141 -4.80 3.16 0.08
N ALA A 142 -6.07 3.41 -0.25
CA ALA A 142 -6.88 2.51 -1.09
C ALA A 142 -6.59 2.77 -2.59
N ILE A 143 -6.55 1.70 -3.37
CA ILE A 143 -6.40 1.72 -4.83
C ILE A 143 -7.77 1.36 -5.41
N PHE A 144 -8.33 2.25 -6.21
CA PHE A 144 -9.68 2.12 -6.74
C PHE A 144 -9.66 1.71 -8.21
N HIS A 145 -10.66 0.93 -8.60
CA HIS A 145 -10.95 0.66 -9.99
C HIS A 145 -11.61 1.90 -10.64
N PRO A 146 -11.17 2.36 -11.83
CA PRO A 146 -11.60 3.66 -12.39
C PRO A 146 -13.01 3.67 -13.00
N ARG A 147 -13.68 2.52 -13.10
CA ARG A 147 -15.05 2.41 -13.60
C ARG A 147 -16.04 2.36 -12.45
N SER A 148 -17.19 3.02 -12.60
CA SER A 148 -18.30 2.93 -11.66
C SER A 148 -18.92 1.51 -11.68
N PRO A 149 -19.28 0.92 -10.51
CA PRO A 149 -19.06 1.46 -9.17
C PRO A 149 -17.57 1.50 -8.79
N PHE A 150 -17.15 2.52 -8.03
CA PHE A 150 -15.75 2.73 -7.66
C PHE A 150 -15.29 1.76 -6.57
N LEU A 151 -15.03 0.52 -6.98
CA LEU A 151 -14.61 -0.57 -6.11
C LEU A 151 -13.16 -0.36 -5.65
N ILE A 152 -12.89 -0.66 -4.39
CA ILE A 152 -11.54 -0.78 -3.85
C ILE A 152 -10.94 -2.08 -4.39
N GLU A 153 -9.97 -1.98 -5.27
CA GLU A 153 -9.31 -3.14 -5.85
C GLU A 153 -8.28 -3.73 -4.89
N SER A 154 -7.48 -2.86 -4.27
CA SER A 154 -6.40 -3.25 -3.37
C SER A 154 -5.96 -2.10 -2.46
N PHE A 155 -4.97 -2.34 -1.62
CA PHE A 155 -4.40 -1.35 -0.72
C PHE A 155 -2.90 -1.17 -0.97
N GLY A 156 -2.45 0.08 -0.89
CA GLY A 156 -1.05 0.43 -0.92
C GLY A 156 -0.31 0.05 0.37
N PHE A 157 1.01 0.19 0.32
CA PHE A 157 1.86 0.07 1.50
C PHE A 157 1.47 1.08 2.58
N ASN A 158 1.40 0.63 3.84
CA ASN A 158 0.98 1.47 4.98
C ASN A 158 -0.39 2.14 4.77
N SER A 159 -1.34 1.43 4.17
CA SER A 159 -2.70 1.94 3.93
C SER A 159 -3.48 2.09 5.23
N TYR A 160 -3.88 3.32 5.51
CA TYR A 160 -4.72 3.65 6.65
C TYR A 160 -6.12 3.00 6.53
N ALA A 161 -6.71 2.99 5.34
CA ALA A 161 -8.01 2.38 5.10
C ALA A 161 -8.03 0.89 5.45
N SER A 162 -6.98 0.16 5.07
CA SER A 162 -6.85 -1.26 5.41
C SER A 162 -6.76 -1.48 6.93
N GLU A 163 -6.01 -0.65 7.65
CA GLU A 163 -5.89 -0.73 9.12
C GLU A 163 -7.21 -0.44 9.84
N GLU A 164 -8.04 0.44 9.28
CA GLU A 164 -9.40 0.73 9.76
C GLU A 164 -10.43 -0.36 9.39
N GLY A 165 -9.98 -1.45 8.77
CA GLY A 165 -10.80 -2.61 8.41
C GLY A 165 -11.69 -2.36 7.20
N VAL A 166 -11.28 -1.49 6.28
CA VAL A 166 -11.86 -1.44 4.94
C VAL A 166 -11.31 -2.61 4.13
N GLU A 167 -12.16 -3.26 3.33
CA GLU A 167 -11.79 -4.43 2.54
C GLU A 167 -11.84 -4.16 1.04
N ALA A 168 -11.12 -4.99 0.27
CA ALA A 168 -11.21 -4.96 -1.19
C ALA A 168 -12.60 -5.45 -1.64
N GLY A 169 -13.11 -4.87 -2.73
CA GLY A 169 -14.46 -5.10 -3.25
C GLY A 169 -15.52 -4.14 -2.69
N TRP A 170 -15.24 -3.37 -1.64
CA TRP A 170 -16.17 -2.34 -1.17
C TRP A 170 -16.19 -1.15 -2.13
N SER A 171 -17.33 -0.47 -2.28
CA SER A 171 -17.44 0.74 -3.11
C SER A 171 -17.80 1.97 -2.29
N ILE A 172 -17.29 3.15 -2.66
CA ILE A 172 -17.63 4.41 -1.96
C ILE A 172 -18.97 4.93 -2.46
N ILE A 173 -19.90 5.15 -1.53
CA ILE A 173 -21.23 5.72 -1.83
C ILE A 173 -21.40 7.15 -1.28
N ARG A 174 -20.60 7.56 -0.29
CA ARG A 174 -20.63 8.93 0.27
C ARG A 174 -19.27 9.36 0.79
N VAL A 175 -18.92 10.63 0.60
CA VAL A 175 -17.74 11.29 1.18
C VAL A 175 -18.18 12.57 1.88
N GLY A 176 -18.00 12.64 3.20
CA GLY A 176 -18.57 13.69 4.04
C GLY A 176 -20.09 13.71 3.93
N GLU A 177 -20.65 14.87 3.59
CA GLU A 177 -22.07 15.07 3.32
C GLU A 177 -22.45 14.88 1.85
N THR A 178 -21.48 14.57 0.97
CA THR A 178 -21.70 14.46 -0.47
C THR A 178 -21.91 12.99 -0.85
N ALA A 179 -23.14 12.64 -1.25
CA ALA A 179 -23.42 11.35 -1.87
C ALA A 179 -22.76 11.25 -3.25
N ILE A 180 -22.30 10.05 -3.61
CA ILE A 180 -21.67 9.76 -4.90
C ILE A 180 -22.72 9.12 -5.81
N GLU A 181 -23.06 9.80 -6.90
CA GLU A 181 -23.98 9.28 -7.91
C GLU A 181 -23.29 8.22 -8.78
N ALA A 182 -24.07 7.24 -9.25
CA ALA A 182 -23.55 6.08 -9.97
C ALA A 182 -22.97 6.41 -11.36
N ASP A 183 -23.37 7.52 -11.96
CA ASP A 183 -22.91 7.99 -13.28
C ASP A 183 -21.68 8.91 -13.20
N LYS A 184 -21.22 9.23 -11.99
CA LYS A 184 -20.07 10.11 -11.79
C LYS A 184 -18.79 9.49 -12.36
N HIS A 185 -17.93 10.33 -12.93
CA HIS A 185 -16.61 9.91 -13.41
C HIS A 185 -15.57 9.91 -12.28
N TRP A 186 -14.56 9.03 -12.39
CA TRP A 186 -13.48 8.88 -11.42
C TRP A 186 -12.83 10.23 -11.03
N GLY A 187 -12.55 11.09 -12.02
CA GLY A 187 -11.90 12.38 -11.76
C GLY A 187 -12.69 13.32 -10.85
N SER A 188 -14.01 13.18 -10.74
CA SER A 188 -14.82 13.97 -9.82
C SER A 188 -14.83 13.39 -8.40
N LEU A 189 -14.72 12.06 -8.25
CA LEU A 189 -14.55 11.42 -6.94
C LEU A 189 -13.14 11.68 -6.40
N ASP A 190 -12.11 11.56 -7.24
CA ASP A 190 -10.71 11.78 -6.85
C ASP A 190 -10.48 13.19 -6.32
N LYS A 191 -10.95 14.21 -7.04
CA LYS A 191 -10.90 15.62 -6.59
C LYS A 191 -11.68 15.84 -5.28
N LEU A 192 -12.80 15.15 -5.11
CA LEU A 192 -13.60 15.25 -3.89
C LEU A 192 -12.86 14.63 -2.70
N LEU A 193 -12.29 13.44 -2.87
CA LEU A 193 -11.46 12.77 -1.87
C LEU A 193 -10.24 13.60 -1.51
N GLU A 194 -9.49 14.10 -2.51
CA GLU A 194 -8.31 14.95 -2.28
C GLU A 194 -8.67 16.20 -1.47
N LYS A 195 -9.72 16.92 -1.88
CA LYS A 195 -10.21 18.11 -1.17
C LYS A 195 -10.65 17.81 0.25
N SER A 196 -11.40 16.73 0.45
CA SER A 196 -11.93 16.35 1.75
C SER A 196 -10.86 15.78 2.70
N LEU A 197 -9.81 15.16 2.17
CA LEU A 197 -8.70 14.61 2.96
C LEU A 197 -7.62 15.66 3.27
N GLN A 198 -7.50 16.74 2.46
CA GLN A 198 -6.51 17.80 2.65
C GLN A 198 -6.36 18.30 4.11
N PRO A 199 -7.43 18.60 4.87
CA PRO A 199 -7.29 19.12 6.24
C PRO A 199 -6.82 18.08 7.26
N LEU A 200 -6.86 16.78 6.92
CA LEU A 200 -6.47 15.73 7.85
C LEU A 200 -4.93 15.64 7.98
N PRO A 201 -4.42 15.29 9.17
CA PRO A 201 -2.99 14.99 9.37
C PRO A 201 -2.56 13.74 8.59
N SER A 202 -1.27 13.63 8.29
CA SER A 202 -0.73 12.45 7.61
C SER A 202 -0.68 11.22 8.54
N TRP A 203 -1.05 10.04 8.02
CA TRP A 203 -1.03 8.76 8.74
C TRP A 203 0.40 8.36 9.10
N PRO A 204 0.77 8.21 10.39
CA PRO A 204 2.15 7.96 10.78
C PRO A 204 2.66 6.62 10.26
N LEU A 205 3.96 6.57 9.99
CA LEU A 205 4.66 5.35 9.58
C LEU A 205 5.14 4.62 10.84
N ALA A 206 4.50 3.50 11.16
CA ALA A 206 4.97 2.61 12.21
C ALA A 206 6.19 1.82 11.73
N VAL A 207 7.25 1.78 12.53
CA VAL A 207 8.45 0.97 12.28
C VAL A 207 8.76 0.17 13.53
N GLU A 208 8.90 -1.14 13.38
CA GLU A 208 9.30 -2.04 14.46
C GLU A 208 10.81 -2.25 14.43
N PHE A 209 11.41 -2.12 15.61
CA PHE A 209 12.83 -2.29 15.85
C PHE A 209 13.05 -3.47 16.79
N LYS A 210 13.95 -4.37 16.42
CA LYS A 210 14.57 -5.34 17.33
C LYS A 210 15.61 -4.63 18.17
N THR A 211 15.42 -4.70 19.48
CA THR A 211 16.32 -4.16 20.51
C THR A 211 16.84 -5.31 21.37
N LYS A 212 17.86 -5.05 22.21
CA LYS A 212 18.33 -6.04 23.18
C LYS A 212 17.25 -6.48 24.18
N ALA A 213 16.24 -5.63 24.41
CA ALA A 213 15.15 -5.88 25.35
C ALA A 213 13.89 -6.48 24.69
N GLY A 214 13.89 -6.70 23.37
CA GLY A 214 12.73 -7.17 22.62
C GLY A 214 12.36 -6.25 21.45
N VAL A 215 11.13 -6.38 20.95
CA VAL A 215 10.63 -5.59 19.82
C VAL A 215 9.99 -4.30 20.33
N LYS A 216 10.33 -3.16 19.73
CA LYS A 216 9.74 -1.86 20.02
C LYS A 216 9.23 -1.20 18.74
N THR A 217 7.98 -0.75 18.75
CA THR A 217 7.37 -0.01 17.64
C THR A 217 7.47 1.49 17.88
N VAL A 218 7.94 2.23 16.89
CA VAL A 218 8.00 3.69 16.90
C VAL A 218 7.23 4.22 15.69
N SER A 219 6.37 5.22 15.91
CA SER A 219 5.56 5.84 14.86
C SER A 219 6.17 7.18 14.46
N PHE A 220 6.41 7.39 13.17
CA PHE A 220 6.97 8.63 12.63
C PHE A 220 5.93 9.42 11.85
N SER A 221 5.89 10.74 12.06
CA SER A 221 4.97 11.66 11.36
C SER A 221 5.68 12.81 10.65
N LYS A 222 7.01 12.80 10.60
CA LYS A 222 7.85 13.87 10.03
C LYS A 222 9.02 13.31 9.24
N GLN A 223 9.53 14.11 8.29
CA GLN A 223 10.76 13.82 7.56
C GLN A 223 11.72 15.03 7.57
N PRO A 224 13.05 14.81 7.45
CA PRO A 224 13.73 13.52 7.41
C PRO A 224 13.83 12.86 8.80
N LEU A 225 14.07 11.55 8.83
CA LEU A 225 14.30 10.82 10.08
C LEU A 225 15.68 11.08 10.70
N GLY A 226 16.70 11.27 9.86
CA GLY A 226 18.08 11.53 10.29
C GLY A 226 18.82 10.34 10.91
N MET A 227 18.46 9.11 10.54
CA MET A 227 19.17 7.89 10.96
C MET A 227 20.33 7.59 10.01
N LEU A 228 21.46 7.11 10.56
CA LEU A 228 22.64 6.68 9.81
C LEU A 228 22.79 5.16 9.96
N PHE A 229 22.92 4.45 8.84
CA PHE A 229 23.08 3.00 8.81
C PHE A 229 23.88 2.57 7.55
N PRO A 230 24.60 1.44 7.60
CA PRO A 230 25.35 0.93 6.45
C PRO A 230 24.39 0.40 5.36
N ARG A 231 24.91 0.25 4.14
CA ARG A 231 24.20 -0.32 2.97
C ARG A 231 24.08 -1.84 3.02
N GLU A 232 23.81 -2.39 4.19
CA GLU A 232 23.85 -3.82 4.48
C GLU A 232 22.58 -4.27 5.20
N VAL A 233 22.23 -5.56 5.06
CA VAL A 233 21.12 -6.17 5.78
C VAL A 233 21.66 -7.15 6.83
N PRO A 234 21.12 -7.15 8.05
CA PRO A 234 19.99 -6.35 8.52
C PRO A 234 20.34 -4.86 8.73
N ILE A 235 19.36 -3.96 8.59
CA ILE A 235 19.59 -2.52 8.77
C ILE A 235 19.68 -2.19 10.26
N GLU A 236 20.91 -2.08 10.75
CA GLU A 236 21.24 -1.65 12.11
C GLU A 236 21.54 -0.15 12.15
N ILE A 237 20.90 0.58 13.06
CA ILE A 237 21.15 2.01 13.26
C ILE A 237 22.55 2.20 13.87
N LYS A 238 23.48 2.80 13.13
CA LYS A 238 24.85 3.07 13.59
C LYS A 238 25.05 4.45 14.18
N GLY A 239 24.13 5.37 13.91
CA GLY A 239 24.22 6.74 14.40
C GLY A 239 23.07 7.60 13.92
N PHE A 240 23.20 8.89 14.18
CA PHE A 240 22.18 9.88 13.86
C PHE A 240 22.83 11.17 13.37
N ALA A 241 22.14 11.87 12.48
CA ALA A 241 22.46 13.28 12.22
C ALA A 241 22.21 14.12 13.48
N PRO A 242 22.94 15.25 13.66
CA PRO A 242 22.64 16.23 14.70
C PRO A 242 21.17 16.66 14.64
N ASP A 243 20.52 16.78 15.81
CA ASP A 243 19.11 17.18 15.96
C ASP A 243 18.10 16.36 15.14
N SER A 244 18.43 15.10 14.84
CA SER A 244 17.55 14.22 14.09
C SER A 244 16.26 13.89 14.83
N TYR A 245 15.16 13.86 14.07
CA TYR A 245 13.84 13.53 14.58
C TYR A 245 13.78 12.12 15.19
N ALA A 246 14.43 11.13 14.55
CA ALA A 246 14.45 9.75 15.04
C ALA A 246 15.08 9.63 16.44
N LYS A 247 16.16 10.37 16.71
CA LYS A 247 16.79 10.41 18.02
C LYS A 247 15.86 11.06 19.06
N GLY A 248 15.17 12.14 18.67
CA GLY A 248 14.20 12.83 19.54
C GLY A 248 13.01 11.97 19.96
N VAL A 249 12.54 11.07 19.10
CA VAL A 249 11.48 10.10 19.45
C VAL A 249 11.99 8.85 20.18
N GLY A 250 13.29 8.81 20.51
CA GLY A 250 13.89 7.79 21.36
C GLY A 250 14.33 6.52 20.63
N VAL A 251 14.56 6.56 19.32
CA VAL A 251 15.31 5.51 18.61
C VAL A 251 16.76 5.56 19.07
N GLN A 252 17.40 4.39 19.23
CA GLN A 252 18.78 4.28 19.72
C GLN A 252 19.68 3.56 18.75
N GLU A 253 20.99 3.79 18.88
CA GLU A 253 22.03 3.06 18.14
C GLU A 253 22.03 1.58 18.50
N GLY A 254 22.36 0.73 17.53
CA GLY A 254 22.33 -0.73 17.64
C GLY A 254 20.93 -1.35 17.48
N TRP A 255 19.87 -0.56 17.32
CA TRP A 255 18.55 -1.09 17.00
C TRP A 255 18.48 -1.57 15.54
N ILE A 256 17.78 -2.67 15.31
CA ILE A 256 17.67 -3.28 13.98
C ILE A 256 16.23 -3.16 13.49
N ILE A 257 16.03 -2.64 12.27
CA ILE A 257 14.68 -2.56 11.68
C ILE A 257 14.19 -3.98 11.34
N SER A 258 13.05 -4.39 11.89
CA SER A 258 12.43 -5.70 11.62
C SER A 258 11.13 -5.63 10.81
N LYS A 259 10.38 -4.53 10.91
CA LYS A 259 9.14 -4.32 10.16
C LYS A 259 8.94 -2.84 9.87
N ILE A 260 8.40 -2.51 8.70
CA ILE A 260 8.02 -1.14 8.31
C ILE A 260 6.55 -1.21 7.88
N GLY A 261 5.68 -0.42 8.52
CA GLY A 261 4.24 -0.50 8.35
C GLY A 261 3.73 -1.93 8.63
N ASN A 262 3.00 -2.48 7.65
CA ASN A 262 2.48 -3.84 7.66
C ASN A 262 3.43 -4.88 7.05
N VAL A 263 4.66 -4.51 6.64
CA VAL A 263 5.58 -5.39 5.89
C VAL A 263 6.80 -5.77 6.74
N SER A 264 7.01 -7.08 6.94
CA SER A 264 8.24 -7.60 7.55
C SER A 264 9.42 -7.43 6.59
N VAL A 265 10.56 -6.97 7.11
CA VAL A 265 11.78 -6.73 6.32
C VAL A 265 12.83 -7.82 6.50
N GLU A 266 12.54 -8.85 7.28
CA GLU A 266 13.44 -9.99 7.47
C GLU A 266 13.66 -10.74 6.15
N GLY A 267 14.93 -10.98 5.78
CA GLY A 267 15.30 -11.63 4.53
C GLY A 267 15.14 -10.78 3.27
N GLN A 268 14.68 -9.53 3.38
CA GLN A 268 14.57 -8.61 2.24
C GLN A 268 15.93 -7.97 1.91
N ASN A 269 16.13 -7.59 0.65
CA ASN A 269 17.35 -6.87 0.25
C ASN A 269 17.32 -5.40 0.68
N PHE A 270 18.49 -4.79 0.87
CA PHE A 270 18.64 -3.40 1.32
C PHE A 270 17.81 -2.41 0.49
N ARG A 271 17.83 -2.55 -0.84
CA ARG A 271 17.12 -1.64 -1.75
C ARG A 271 15.60 -1.68 -1.52
N ARG A 272 15.03 -2.86 -1.29
CA ARG A 272 13.60 -3.03 -1.01
C ARG A 272 13.23 -2.36 0.32
N VAL A 273 14.03 -2.59 1.37
CA VAL A 273 13.80 -1.99 2.69
C VAL A 273 13.89 -0.46 2.63
N LEU A 274 14.90 0.06 1.93
CA LEU A 274 15.06 1.50 1.72
C LEU A 274 13.86 2.07 0.95
N ASN A 275 13.39 1.41 -0.10
CA ASN A 275 12.20 1.82 -0.85
C ASN A 275 10.93 1.85 0.01
N LEU A 276 10.74 0.89 0.92
CA LEU A 276 9.61 0.90 1.85
C LEU A 276 9.70 2.10 2.80
N LEU A 277 10.90 2.36 3.33
CA LEU A 277 11.15 3.50 4.22
C LEU A 277 10.87 4.83 3.51
N THR A 278 11.41 5.04 2.30
CA THR A 278 11.23 6.29 1.55
C THR A 278 9.80 6.47 1.06
N THR A 279 9.16 5.41 0.57
CA THR A 279 7.75 5.45 0.15
C THR A 279 6.83 5.79 1.32
N GLY A 280 7.03 5.17 2.49
CA GLY A 280 6.22 5.44 3.67
C GLY A 280 6.40 6.84 4.26
N LEU A 281 7.56 7.46 4.05
CA LEU A 281 7.86 8.81 4.55
C LEU A 281 7.45 9.93 3.58
N SER A 282 7.25 9.60 2.31
CA SER A 282 6.87 10.56 1.26
C SER A 282 5.63 11.42 1.57
N PRO A 283 4.59 10.96 2.29
CA PRO A 283 3.43 11.80 2.60
C PRO A 283 3.64 12.82 3.73
N PHE A 284 4.82 12.82 4.37
CA PHE A 284 5.07 13.67 5.54
C PHE A 284 5.59 15.05 5.18
N GLU A 285 5.30 16.01 6.04
CA GLU A 285 5.84 17.35 5.90
C GLU A 285 7.35 17.33 6.18
N THR A 286 8.11 17.98 5.30
CA THR A 286 9.53 18.21 5.52
C THR A 286 9.69 19.26 6.61
N MET A 287 10.47 18.95 7.65
CA MET A 287 10.71 19.90 8.73
C MET A 287 11.37 21.19 8.19
N PRO A 288 10.89 22.37 8.61
CA PRO A 288 11.48 23.65 8.19
C PRO A 288 12.95 23.72 8.63
N GLY A 289 13.82 24.17 7.73
CA GLY A 289 15.26 24.26 7.98
C GLY A 289 16.05 22.99 7.61
N CYS A 290 15.38 21.89 7.25
CA CYS A 290 16.07 20.79 6.60
C CYS A 290 16.38 21.19 5.14
N VAL A 291 17.61 21.63 4.89
CA VAL A 291 18.09 21.94 3.54
C VAL A 291 18.17 20.63 2.76
N THR A 292 17.13 20.30 2.00
CA THR A 292 17.21 19.24 0.99
C THR A 292 18.29 19.64 -0.02
N ALA A 293 19.17 18.71 -0.39
CA ALA A 293 20.28 19.00 -1.31
C ALA A 293 19.81 19.55 -2.68
N ASP A 294 18.52 19.43 -3.02
CA ASP A 294 17.90 19.98 -4.22
C ASP A 294 17.48 21.45 -4.12
N SER A 295 17.53 22.06 -2.93
CA SER A 295 17.36 23.52 -2.83
C SER A 295 18.54 24.20 -3.53
N PRO A 296 18.30 25.04 -4.56
CA PRO A 296 19.35 25.76 -5.26
C PRO A 296 20.22 26.47 -4.22
N ARG A 297 21.51 26.14 -4.19
CA ARG A 297 22.44 26.79 -3.26
C ARG A 297 22.29 28.30 -3.46
N PRO A 298 22.02 29.08 -2.41
CA PRO A 298 21.97 30.53 -2.52
C PRO A 298 23.31 31.02 -3.09
N GLY A 299 23.32 31.45 -4.36
CA GLY A 299 24.53 31.88 -5.08
C GLY A 299 24.92 31.04 -6.30
N GLU A 300 24.33 29.87 -6.54
CA GLU A 300 24.55 29.13 -7.79
C GLU A 300 23.63 29.70 -8.89
N GLN A 301 23.95 30.91 -9.36
CA GLN A 301 23.36 31.48 -10.57
C GLN A 301 23.60 30.49 -11.70
N ARG A 302 22.52 29.85 -12.16
CA ARG A 302 22.53 28.98 -13.35
C ARG A 302 23.21 29.75 -14.47
N ARG A 303 24.47 29.40 -14.77
CA ARG A 303 25.14 29.86 -15.97
C ARG A 303 24.23 29.47 -17.14
N PRO A 304 23.77 30.43 -17.97
CA PRO A 304 22.94 30.10 -19.10
C PRO A 304 23.68 29.05 -19.95
N SER A 305 23.06 27.90 -20.15
CA SER A 305 23.63 26.84 -20.98
C SER A 305 23.93 27.41 -22.36
N SER A 306 25.18 27.31 -22.79
CA SER A 306 25.68 27.89 -24.05
C SER A 306 25.03 27.35 -25.33
N SER A 307 24.12 26.37 -25.23
CA SER A 307 23.40 25.78 -26.36
C SER A 307 22.34 26.67 -27.03
N SER A 308 22.01 27.83 -26.48
CA SER A 308 20.96 28.70 -27.05
C SER A 308 21.46 29.67 -28.13
N LYS A 309 22.77 29.71 -28.44
CA LYS A 309 23.35 30.73 -29.34
C LYS A 309 23.40 30.40 -30.84
N GLN A 310 22.99 29.21 -31.30
CA GLN A 310 23.14 28.83 -32.71
C GLN A 310 21.89 28.99 -33.60
N ARG A 311 20.75 29.49 -33.09
CA ARG A 311 19.50 29.55 -33.88
C ARG A 311 19.07 30.94 -34.38
N ALA A 312 19.97 31.92 -34.42
CA ALA A 312 19.65 33.29 -34.81
C ALA A 312 20.47 33.86 -35.99
N GLN A 313 20.91 33.03 -36.95
CA GLN A 313 21.71 33.49 -38.11
C GLN A 313 21.22 33.01 -39.49
N LEU A 314 19.94 32.63 -39.62
CA LEU A 314 19.35 32.30 -40.93
C LEU A 314 17.98 32.99 -41.09
N GLN A 315 18.00 34.32 -41.27
CA GLN A 315 16.95 35.11 -41.91
C GLN A 315 17.58 36.28 -42.64
#